data_AF-A0A816R446-F1
#
_entry.id   AF-A0A816R446-F1
#
_cell.length_a   1.000
_cell.length_b   1.000
_cell.length_c   1.000
_cell.angle_alpha   90.00
_cell.angle_beta   90.00
_cell.angle_gamma   90.00
#
_symmetry.space_group_name_H-M   'P 1'
#
loop_
_entity.id
_entity.type
_entity.pdbx_description
1 polymer ?
#
loop_
_entity_poly.entity_id
_entity_poly.type
_entity_poly.pdbx_seq_one_letter_code
_entity_poly.pdbx_strand_id
1 'polypeptide(L)' 'REVDEALRPGVYALVDSCSDQDRQCLHTVFGEGPCRNYLATLKQEFDLNFK' A
#
# COMPACT_ATOMS: atom_id res chain seq x y z
N ARG A 1 5.02 -14.14 -4.29
CA ARG A 1 6.20 -13.26 -4.23
C ARG A 1 5.90 -12.23 -3.17
N GLU A 2 6.44 -12.44 -1.97
CA GLU A 2 6.40 -11.42 -0.91
C GLU A 2 7.19 -10.20 -1.38
N VAL A 3 6.74 -9.01 -1.00
CA VAL A 3 7.47 -7.79 -1.29
C VAL A 3 8.63 -7.72 -0.31
N ASP A 4 9.82 -7.52 -0.85
CA ASP A 4 11.06 -7.41 -0.10
C ASP A 4 10.94 -6.34 0.99
N GLU A 5 11.34 -6.64 2.23
CA GLU A 5 11.25 -5.69 3.35
C GLU A 5 12.01 -4.40 3.08
N ALA A 6 13.06 -4.43 2.25
CA ALA A 6 13.79 -3.24 1.84
C ALA A 6 12.91 -2.24 1.04
N LEU A 7 11.80 -2.70 0.45
CA LEU A 7 10.90 -1.88 -0.36
C LEU A 7 9.80 -1.20 0.45
N ARG A 8 9.54 -1.63 1.70
CA ARG A 8 8.51 -1.05 2.58
C ARG A 8 8.56 0.49 2.65
N PRO A 9 9.73 1.13 2.85
CA PRO A 9 9.81 2.59 2.91
C PRO A 9 9.34 3.28 1.62
N GLY A 10 9.69 2.69 0.46
CA GLY A 10 9.25 3.19 -0.84
C GLY A 10 7.75 3.04 -1.04
N VAL A 11 7.17 1.94 -0.55
CA VAL A 11 5.71 1.75 -0.64
C VAL A 11 4.97 2.70 0.31
N TYR A 12 5.49 2.97 1.50
CA TYR A 12 4.91 3.98 2.39
C TYR A 12 4.94 5.38 1.77
N ALA A 13 6.05 5.79 1.16
CA ALA A 13 6.14 7.07 0.46
C ALA A 13 5.12 7.18 -0.70
N LEU A 14 4.89 6.09 -1.43
CA LEU A 14 3.86 6.01 -2.47
C LEU A 14 2.44 6.13 -1.90
N VAL A 15 2.15 5.45 -0.80
CA VAL A 15 0.82 5.51 -0.17
C VAL A 15 0.56 6.90 0.41
N ASP A 16 1.56 7.54 1.01
CA ASP A 16 1.47 8.90 1.57
C ASP A 16 1.24 9.96 0.48
N SER A 17 1.94 9.85 -0.64
CA SER A 17 1.80 10.77 -1.78
C SER A 17 0.49 10.61 -2.57
N CYS A 18 -0.21 9.47 -2.42
CA CYS A 18 -1.49 9.23 -3.08
C CYS A 18 -2.67 9.84 -2.29
N SER A 19 -3.56 10.54 -2.99
CA SER A 19 -4.85 10.94 -2.43
C SER A 19 -5.77 9.71 -2.23
N ASP A 20 -6.83 9.83 -1.46
CA ASP A 20 -7.74 8.69 -1.21
C ASP A 20 -8.37 8.13 -2.50
N GLN A 21 -8.55 8.98 -3.50
CA GLN A 21 -9.03 8.57 -4.82
C GLN A 21 -7.96 7.82 -5.61
N ASP A 22 -6.70 8.23 -5.53
CA ASP A 22 -5.56 7.52 -6.13
C ASP A 22 -5.36 6.14 -5.48
N ARG A 23 -5.60 6.03 -4.17
CA ARG A 23 -5.57 4.75 -3.45
C ARG A 23 -6.68 3.80 -3.88
N GLN A 24 -7.90 4.30 -4.13
CA GLN A 24 -8.99 3.50 -4.71
C GLN A 24 -8.67 3.05 -6.14
N CYS A 25 -8.02 3.89 -6.94
CA CYS A 25 -7.52 3.52 -8.26
C CYS A 25 -6.46 2.43 -8.16
N LEU A 26 -5.52 2.50 -7.20
CA LEU A 26 -4.54 1.44 -6.97
C LEU A 26 -5.22 0.09 -6.66
N HIS A 27 -6.25 0.07 -5.80
CA HIS A 27 -7.03 -1.15 -5.55
C HIS A 27 -7.75 -1.70 -6.78
N THR A 28 -8.08 -0.84 -7.74
CA THR A 28 -8.72 -1.23 -9.01
C THR A 28 -7.68 -1.75 -10.01
N VAL A 29 -6.52 -1.10 -10.10
CA VAL A 29 -5.42 -1.45 -11.01
C VAL A 29 -4.70 -2.73 -10.58
N PHE A 30 -4.52 -2.96 -9.28
CA PHE A 30 -3.91 -4.20 -8.77
C PHE A 30 -4.87 -5.41 -8.79
N GLY A 31 -6.16 -5.19 -9.06
CA GLY A 31 -7.18 -6.24 -9.15
C GLY A 31 -7.39 -7.02 -7.84
N GLU A 32 -8.11 -8.14 -7.93
CA GLU A 32 -8.20 -9.13 -6.84
C GLU A 32 -6.95 -10.02 -6.87
N GLY A 33 -6.18 -10.01 -5.78
CA GLY A 33 -4.98 -10.82 -5.68
C GLY A 33 -4.11 -10.47 -4.47
N PRO A 34 -3.00 -11.21 -4.27
CA PRO A 34 -2.12 -11.04 -3.12
C PRO A 34 -1.54 -9.62 -3.01
N CYS A 35 -1.41 -8.89 -4.12
CA CYS A 35 -1.01 -7.48 -4.12
C CYS A 35 -2.03 -6.56 -3.44
N ARG A 36 -3.34 -6.84 -3.57
CA ARG A 36 -4.40 -6.07 -2.89
C ARG A 36 -4.35 -6.22 -1.38
N ASN A 37 -4.16 -7.45 -0.90
CA ASN A 37 -4.01 -7.73 0.54
C ASN A 37 -2.75 -7.07 1.09
N TYR A 38 -1.63 -7.16 0.37
CA TYR A 38 -0.38 -6.56 0.81
C TYR A 38 -0.50 -5.02 0.94
N LEU A 39 -1.15 -4.36 -0.01
CA LEU A 39 -1.35 -2.90 0.01
C LEU A 39 -2.31 -2.47 1.13
N ALA A 40 -3.34 -3.28 1.42
CA ALA A 40 -4.24 -3.06 2.55
C ALA A 40 -3.53 -3.22 3.90
N THR A 41 -2.71 -4.27 4.05
CA THR A 41 -1.87 -4.49 5.24
C THR A 41 -0.88 -3.34 5.44
N LEU A 42 -0.22 -2.89 4.38
CA LEU A 42 0.70 -1.75 4.46
C LEU A 42 0.00 -0.44 4.86
N LYS A 43 -1.20 -0.17 4.32
CA LYS A 43 -1.98 1.01 4.75
C LYS A 43 -2.27 0.95 6.25
N GLN A 44 -2.66 -0.23 6.74
CA GLN A 44 -2.94 -0.45 8.16
C GLN A 44 -1.68 -0.31 9.03
N GLU A 45 -0.55 -0.85 8.59
CA GLU A 45 0.75 -0.66 9.27
C GLU A 45 1.17 0.81 9.30
N PHE A 46 0.98 1.54 8.19
CA PHE A 46 1.29 2.97 8.12
C PHE A 46 0.44 3.79 9.11
N ASP A 47 -0.88 3.58 9.12
CA ASP A 47 -1.82 4.21 10.07
C ASP A 47 -1.48 3.91 11.54
N LEU A 48 -0.84 2.77 11.85
CA LEU A 48 -0.41 2.44 13.22
C LEU A 48 0.94 3.06 13.59
N ASN A 49 1.84 3.25 12.63
CA ASN A 49 3.20 3.72 12.89
C ASN A 49 3.37 5.24 12.76
N PHE A 50 2.48 5.93 12.03
CA PHE A 50 2.67 7.34 11.65
C PHE A 50 1.45 8.23 11.90
N LYS A 51 0.54 7.82 12.79
CA LYS A 51 -0.68 8.56 13.15
C LYS A 51 -0.66 9.04 14.60
#